data_AF-A0A3N5R3Q9-F1
#
_entry.id   AF-A0A3N5R3Q9-F1
#
_cell.length_a   1.000
_cell.length_b   1.000
_cell.length_c   1.000
_cell.angle_alpha   90.00
_cell.angle_beta   90.00
_cell.angle_gamma   90.00
#
_symmetry.space_group_name_H-M   'P 1'
#
loop_
_entity.id
_entity.type
_entity.pdbx_description
1 polymer ?
#
loop_
_entity_poly.entity_id
_entity_poly.type
_entity_poly.pdbx_seq_one_letter_code
_entity_poly.pdbx_strand_id
1 'polypeptide(L)'
;MSLEQILQKEIETSETWLRREQEESTYKRDLQKRIELINWVLENMKNPDNNICKIIESKMDEILIKIRKTDSNFEMDPLDSELRILNWILYQVSSNDHNILC
;
A
#
# COMPACT_ATOMS: atom_id res chain seq x y z
N MET A 1 -17.35 -8.91 1.98
CA MET A 1 -16.87 -7.82 2.85
C MET A 1 -16.62 -6.64 1.94
N SER A 2 -17.01 -5.41 2.30
CA SER A 2 -16.74 -4.27 1.42
C SER A 2 -15.23 -4.01 1.32
N LEU A 3 -14.78 -3.36 0.24
CA LEU A 3 -13.39 -2.96 0.07
C LEU A 3 -12.89 -2.15 1.28
N GLU A 4 -13.67 -1.17 1.72
CA GLU A 4 -13.35 -0.35 2.90
C GLU A 4 -13.14 -1.20 4.16
N GLN A 5 -14.02 -2.17 4.41
CA GLN A 5 -13.90 -3.08 5.56
C GLN A 5 -12.65 -3.97 5.47
N ILE A 6 -12.29 -4.44 4.27
CA ILE A 6 -11.07 -5.24 4.05
C ILE A 6 -9.83 -4.41 4.39
N LEU A 7 -9.79 -3.17 3.90
CA LEU A 7 -8.68 -2.24 4.13
C LEU A 7 -8.58 -1.83 5.60
N GLN A 8 -9.69 -1.50 6.26
CA GLN A 8 -9.72 -1.18 7.69
C GLN A 8 -9.24 -2.35 8.55
N LYS A 9 -9.67 -3.58 8.24
CA LYS A 9 -9.23 -4.79 8.96
C LYS A 9 -7.73 -5.03 8.82
N GLU A 10 -7.17 -4.74 7.64
CA GLU A 10 -5.73 -4.86 7.42
C GLU A 10 -4.95 -3.81 8.23
N ILE A 11 -5.48 -2.59 8.37
CA ILE A 11 -4.91 -1.57 9.28
C ILE A 11 -4.93 -2.10 10.72
N GLU A 12 -6.08 -2.54 11.23
CA GLU A 12 -6.21 -3.04 12.61
C GLU A 12 -5.26 -4.21 12.90
N THR A 13 -5.13 -5.12 11.93
CA THR A 13 -4.21 -6.26 12.00
C THR A 13 -2.77 -5.76 12.04
N SER A 14 -2.40 -4.85 11.14
CA SER A 14 -1.05 -4.29 11.06
C SER A 14 -0.68 -3.52 12.33
N GLU A 15 -1.59 -2.71 12.88
CA GLU A 15 -1.39 -2.02 14.15
C GLU A 15 -1.23 -2.97 15.32
N THR A 16 -1.98 -4.08 15.33
CA THR A 16 -1.85 -5.10 16.37
C THR A 16 -0.48 -5.74 16.37
N TRP A 17 0.06 -6.06 15.19
CA TRP A 17 1.43 -6.55 15.07
C TRP A 17 2.46 -5.48 15.41
N LEU A 18 2.25 -4.25 14.96
CA LEU A 18 3.15 -3.12 15.24
C LEU A 18 3.27 -2.83 16.74
N ARG A 19 2.17 -2.94 17.50
CA ARG A 19 2.19 -2.81 18.98
C ARG A 19 2.95 -3.94 19.68
N ARG A 20 3.06 -5.11 19.06
CA ARG A 20 3.79 -6.27 19.60
C ARG A 20 5.27 -6.23 19.22
N GLU A 21 5.60 -5.58 18.12
CA GLU A 21 6.96 -5.47 17.61
C GLU A 21 7.78 -4.45 18.41
N GLN A 22 8.74 -4.95 19.18
CA GLN A 22 9.57 -4.12 20.07
C GLN A 22 10.85 -3.62 19.38
N GLU A 23 11.34 -4.36 18.39
CA GLU A 23 12.61 -4.07 17.72
C GLU A 23 12.40 -3.28 16.43
N GLU A 24 13.34 -2.38 16.11
CA GLU A 24 13.39 -1.77 14.79
C GLU A 24 13.83 -2.82 13.77
N SER A 25 12.95 -3.16 12.85
CA SER A 25 13.16 -4.22 11.86
C SER A 25 12.51 -3.88 10.52
N THR A 26 12.94 -4.57 9.47
CA THR A 26 12.28 -4.54 8.15
C THR A 26 10.78 -4.81 8.26
N TYR A 27 10.40 -5.76 9.12
CA TYR A 27 8.98 -6.08 9.35
C TYR A 27 8.22 -4.90 9.98
N LYS A 28 8.80 -4.25 11.00
CA LYS A 28 8.19 -3.07 11.63
C LYS A 28 8.00 -1.92 10.65
N ARG A 29 9.04 -1.62 9.86
CA ARG A 29 9.00 -0.61 8.79
C ARG A 29 7.89 -0.92 7.78
N ASP A 30 7.79 -2.17 7.35
CA ASP A 30 6.82 -2.59 6.33
C ASP A 30 5.37 -2.55 6.87
N LEU A 31 5.15 -2.87 8.16
CA LEU A 31 3.86 -2.69 8.82
C LEU A 31 3.43 -1.23 8.86
N GLN A 32 4.34 -0.32 9.24
CA GLN A 32 4.06 1.12 9.26
C GLN A 32 3.73 1.63 7.85
N LYS A 33 4.52 1.25 6.85
CA LYS A 33 4.29 1.63 5.45
C LYS A 33 2.96 1.08 4.92
N ARG A 34 2.58 -0.14 5.31
CA ARG A 34 1.27 -0.73 4.96
C ARG A 34 0.12 0.10 5.50
N ILE A 35 0.16 0.49 6.78
CA ILE A 35 -0.86 1.36 7.39
C ILE A 35 -0.92 2.70 6.67
N GLU A 36 0.22 3.33 6.41
CA GLU A 36 0.33 4.61 5.69
C GLU A 36 -0.33 4.54 4.30
N LEU A 37 0.02 3.53 3.50
CA LEU A 37 -0.50 3.39 2.15
C LEU A 37 -1.99 3.06 2.10
N ILE A 38 -2.48 2.21 3.01
CA ILE A 38 -3.91 1.90 3.08
C ILE A 38 -4.70 3.16 3.48
N ASN A 39 -4.25 3.91 4.48
CA ASN A 39 -4.88 5.18 4.84
C ASN A 39 -4.90 6.16 3.66
N TRP A 40 -3.79 6.27 2.93
CA TRP A 40 -3.74 7.11 1.72
C TRP A 40 -4.75 6.67 0.65
N VAL A 41 -4.91 5.37 0.41
CA VAL A 41 -5.93 4.86 -0.53
C VAL A 41 -7.35 5.18 -0.04
N LEU A 42 -7.65 4.93 1.23
CA LEU A 42 -8.95 5.24 1.82
C LEU A 42 -9.30 6.74 1.70
N GLU A 43 -8.33 7.64 1.91
CA GLU A 43 -8.55 9.08 1.70
C GLU A 43 -8.83 9.41 0.23
N ASN A 44 -8.10 8.82 -0.71
CA ASN A 44 -8.33 9.06 -2.15
C ASN A 44 -9.70 8.54 -2.62
N MET A 45 -10.20 7.46 -2.01
CA MET A 45 -11.52 6.89 -2.30
C MET A 45 -12.68 7.77 -1.82
N LYS A 46 -12.46 8.73 -0.90
CA LYS A 46 -13.50 9.67 -0.47
C LYS A 46 -13.93 10.61 -1.59
N ASN A 47 -13.08 10.82 -2.59
CA ASN A 47 -13.43 11.60 -3.78
C ASN A 47 -13.91 10.66 -4.90
N PRO A 48 -15.20 10.67 -5.27
CA PRO A 48 -15.74 9.78 -6.29
C PRO A 48 -15.20 10.06 -7.70
N ASP A 49 -14.64 11.24 -7.95
CA ASP A 49 -14.05 11.58 -9.25
C ASP A 49 -12.66 10.96 -9.46
N ASN A 50 -12.05 10.43 -8.40
CA ASN A 50 -10.74 9.81 -8.45
C ASN A 50 -10.82 8.40 -9.03
N ASN A 51 -10.06 8.14 -10.10
CA ASN A 51 -9.77 6.77 -10.50
C ASN A 51 -8.66 6.20 -9.61
N ILE A 52 -9.07 5.45 -8.58
CA ILE A 52 -8.15 4.93 -7.57
C ILE A 52 -7.11 3.96 -8.14
N CYS A 53 -7.43 3.14 -9.16
CA CYS A 53 -6.43 2.28 -9.82
C CYS A 53 -5.30 3.12 -10.40
N LYS A 54 -5.64 4.13 -11.21
CA LYS A 54 -4.65 5.01 -11.85
C LYS A 54 -3.80 5.74 -10.85
N ILE A 55 -4.37 6.14 -9.71
CA ILE A 55 -3.65 6.78 -8.62
C ILE A 55 -2.63 5.81 -8.01
N ILE A 56 -3.02 4.56 -7.74
CA ILE A 56 -2.13 3.53 -7.21
C ILE A 56 -1.03 3.17 -8.24
N GLU A 57 -1.41 2.92 -9.48
CA GLU A 57 -0.49 2.59 -10.59
C GLU A 57 0.52 3.71 -10.82
N SER A 58 0.10 4.98 -10.85
CA SER A 58 1.00 6.13 -10.97
C SER A 58 2.02 6.17 -9.84
N LYS A 59 1.62 5.87 -8.60
CA LYS A 59 2.54 5.80 -7.45
C LYS A 59 3.51 4.62 -7.58
N MET A 60 3.04 3.48 -8.07
CA MET A 60 3.91 2.33 -8.37
C MET A 60 4.95 2.68 -9.46
N ASP A 61 4.55 3.38 -10.52
CA ASP A 61 5.46 3.84 -11.57
C ASP A 61 6.52 4.81 -11.03
N GLU A 62 6.14 5.75 -10.15
CA GLU A 62 7.10 6.63 -9.47
C GLU A 62 8.13 5.85 -8.66
N ILE A 63 7.70 4.80 -7.94
CA ILE A 63 8.61 3.96 -7.16
C ILE A 63 9.51 3.13 -8.07
N LEU A 64 8.99 2.55 -9.15
CA LEU A 64 9.79 1.82 -10.15
C LEU A 64 10.85 2.71 -10.77
N ILE A 65 10.54 3.98 -11.05
CA ILE A 65 11.52 4.96 -11.53
C ILE A 65 12.61 5.20 -10.50
N LYS A 66 12.27 5.31 -9.20
CA LYS A 66 13.26 5.46 -8.13
C LYS A 66 14.17 4.23 -8.04
N ILE A 67 13.60 3.03 -8.02
CA ILE A 67 14.36 1.77 -8.00
C ILE A 67 15.35 1.70 -9.17
N ARG A 68 14.91 2.02 -10.40
CA ARG A 68 15.78 1.98 -11.58
C ARG A 68 16.95 2.97 -11.52
N LYS A 69 16.83 4.05 -10.74
CA LYS A 69 17.88 5.07 -10.54
C LYS A 69 18.77 4.77 -9.34
N THR A 70 18.41 3.79 -8.53
CA THR A 70 19.10 3.44 -7.29
C THR A 70 20.04 2.26 -7.54
N ASP A 71 21.34 2.47 -7.30
CA ASP A 71 22.36 1.41 -7.39
C ASP A 71 22.60 0.71 -6.03
N SER A 72 21.88 1.11 -4.98
CA SER A 72 22.04 0.61 -3.61
C SER A 72 20.91 -0.34 -3.20
N ASN A 73 21.27 -1.58 -2.89
CA ASN A 73 20.31 -2.58 -2.39
C ASN A 73 19.63 -2.14 -1.08
N PHE A 74 20.33 -1.39 -0.21
CA PHE A 74 19.76 -0.89 1.04
C PHE A 74 18.68 0.17 0.82
N GLU A 75 18.81 0.97 -0.25
CA GLU A 75 17.81 1.97 -0.63
C GLU A 75 16.68 1.35 -1.47
N MET A 76 16.97 0.27 -2.20
CA MET A 76 15.99 -0.47 -2.99
C MET A 76 15.02 -1.28 -2.13
N ASP A 77 15.48 -1.89 -1.04
CA ASP A 77 14.68 -2.78 -0.20
C ASP A 77 13.37 -2.14 0.32
N PRO A 78 13.38 -0.92 0.91
CA PRO A 78 12.15 -0.23 1.28
C PRO A 78 11.20 0.04 0.11
N LEU A 79 11.75 0.37 -1.08
CA LEU A 79 10.97 0.67 -2.28
C LEU A 79 10.30 -0.58 -2.85
N ASP A 80 10.99 -1.72 -2.82
CA ASP A 80 10.43 -3.01 -3.23
C ASP A 80 9.30 -3.45 -2.29
N SER A 81 9.46 -3.29 -0.97
CA SER A 81 8.38 -3.52 -0.02
C SER A 81 7.17 -2.62 -0.28
N GLU A 82 7.38 -1.33 -0.58
CA GLU A 82 6.30 -0.40 -0.92
C GLU A 82 5.53 -0.85 -2.16
N LEU A 83 6.22 -1.31 -3.21
CA LEU A 83 5.59 -1.87 -4.41
C LEU A 83 4.75 -3.11 -4.12
N ARG A 84 5.24 -4.04 -3.29
CA ARG A 84 4.49 -5.25 -2.93
C ARG A 84 3.22 -4.91 -2.17
N ILE A 85 3.28 -3.93 -1.27
CA ILE A 85 2.11 -3.43 -0.54
C ILE A 85 1.11 -2.80 -1.51
N LEU A 86 1.55 -1.89 -2.38
CA LEU A 86 0.68 -1.25 -3.38
C LEU A 86 0.03 -2.26 -4.32
N ASN A 87 0.79 -3.27 -4.77
CA ASN A 87 0.27 -4.35 -5.61
C ASN A 87 -0.83 -5.15 -4.90
N TRP A 88 -0.67 -5.45 -3.61
CA TRP A 88 -1.71 -6.09 -2.82
C TRP A 88 -2.96 -5.20 -2.70
N ILE A 89 -2.78 -3.90 -2.46
CA ILE A 89 -3.91 -2.95 -2.36
C ILE A 89 -4.65 -2.85 -3.70
N LEU A 90 -3.91 -2.71 -4.81
CA LEU A 90 -4.46 -2.68 -6.16
C LEU A 90 -5.32 -3.92 -6.42
N TYR A 91 -4.80 -5.11 -6.09
CA TYR A 91 -5.56 -6.35 -6.20
C TYR A 91 -6.86 -6.33 -5.39
N GLN A 92 -6.85 -5.81 -4.15
CA GLN A 92 -8.09 -5.69 -3.36
C GLN A 92 -9.09 -4.76 -4.03
N VAL A 93 -8.62 -3.61 -4.53
CA VAL A 93 -9.45 -2.63 -5.25
C VAL A 93 -10.09 -3.28 -6.48
N SER A 94 -9.30 -3.89 -7.37
CA SER A 94 -9.80 -4.51 -8.61
C SER A 94 -10.75 -5.68 -8.35
N SER A 95 -10.52 -6.46 -7.29
CA SER A 95 -11.29 -7.68 -7.03
C SER A 95 -12.61 -7.42 -6.30
N ASN A 96 -12.74 -6.29 -5.61
CA ASN A 96 -13.88 -6.02 -4.74
C ASN A 96 -14.72 -4.81 -5.17
N ASP A 97 -14.26 -4.02 -6.13
CA ASP A 97 -15.06 -2.93 -6.71
C ASP A 97 -15.47 -3.24 -8.15
N HIS A 98 -16.71 -3.70 -8.32
CA HIS A 98 -17.23 -4.15 -9.62
C HIS A 98 -17.45 -2.98 -10.61
N ASN A 99 -17.34 -1.74 -10.14
CA ASN A 99 -17.45 -0.54 -10.97
C ASN A 99 -16.10 0.01 -11.42
N ILE A 100 -15.00 -0.60 -10.97
CA ILE A 100 -13.64 -0.13 -11.24
C ILE A 100 -12.94 -1.18 -12.10
N LEU A 101 -12.87 -0.92 -13.41
CA LEU A 101 -11.92 -1.59 -14.29
C LEU A 101 -10.53 -1.00 -14.03
N CYS A 102 -9.75 -1.69 -13.19
CA CYS A 102 -8.32 -1.83 -13.44
C CYS A 102 -8.17 -2.97 -14.47
#